data_AF-U9T278-F1
#
_entry.id   AF-U9T278-F1
#
_cell.length_a   1.000
_cell.length_b   1.000
_cell.length_c   1.000
_cell.angle_alpha   90.00
_cell.angle_beta   90.00
_cell.angle_gamma   90.00
#
_symmetry.space_group_name_H-M   'P 1'
#
loop_
_entity.id
_entity.type
_entity.pdbx_description
1 polymer ?
#
loop_
_entity_poly.entity_id
_entity_poly.type
_entity_poly.pdbx_seq_one_letter_code
_entity_poly.pdbx_strand_id
1 'polypeptide(L)' 'SVMFWGCFGWHGVGPLVVVKGNIDSDDYINILANNFILWVNNYSNSIFQQNGASCHTSTYSVWW' A
#
# COMPACT_ATOMS: atom_id res chain seq x y z
N SER A 1 -19.37 5.96 5.49
CA SER A 1 -18.66 4.86 4.81
C SER A 1 -17.39 4.55 5.58
N VAL A 2 -16.80 3.36 5.40
CA VAL A 2 -15.48 3.00 5.94
C VAL A 2 -14.56 2.71 4.74
N MET A 3 -13.36 3.27 4.75
CA MET A 3 -12.36 3.05 3.70
C MET A 3 -11.32 2.05 4.20
N PHE A 4 -10.84 1.21 3.29
CA PHE A 4 -9.78 0.25 3.56
C PHE A 4 -8.70 0.35 2.50
N TRP A 5 -7.46 0.14 2.91
CA TRP A 5 -6.36 -0.19 2.00
C TRP A 5 -6.06 -1.68 2.14
N GLY A 6 -5.82 -2.36 1.03
CA GLY A 6 -5.38 -3.75 1.08
C GLY A 6 -4.72 -4.21 -0.20
N CYS A 7 -4.02 -5.32 -0.11
CA CYS A 7 -3.35 -5.94 -1.25
C CYS A 7 -3.61 -7.46 -1.28
N PHE A 8 -3.34 -8.06 -2.42
CA PHE A 8 -3.36 -9.51 -2.60
C PHE A 8 -2.45 -9.88 -3.79
N GLY A 9 -2.11 -11.15 -3.89
CA GLY A 9 -1.34 -11.68 -5.00
C GLY A 9 -1.55 -13.17 -5.16
N TRP A 10 -0.70 -13.81 -5.97
CA TRP A 10 -0.75 -15.25 -6.22
C TRP A 10 -0.70 -16.08 -4.93
N HIS A 11 0.09 -15.64 -3.95
CA HIS A 11 0.27 -16.33 -2.67
C HIS A 11 -0.86 -16.12 -1.66
N GLY A 12 -1.86 -15.30 -2.01
CA GLY A 12 -3.05 -15.08 -1.18
C GLY A 12 -3.32 -13.62 -0.86
N VAL A 13 -4.15 -13.41 0.17
CA VAL A 13 -4.59 -12.08 0.62
C VAL A 13 -3.54 -11.49 1.57
N GLY A 14 -3.21 -10.21 1.34
CA GLY A 14 -2.33 -9.43 2.20
C GLY A 14 -3.08 -8.65 3.27
N PRO A 15 -2.40 -7.69 3.91
CA PRO A 15 -3.00 -6.86 4.95
C PRO A 15 -4.25 -6.12 4.45
N LEU A 16 -5.23 -5.96 5.34
CA LEU A 16 -6.39 -5.11 5.16
C LEU A 16 -6.41 -4.07 6.29
N VAL A 17 -6.10 -2.83 5.96
CA VAL A 17 -5.90 -1.73 6.90
C VAL A 17 -7.10 -0.79 6.85
N VAL A 18 -7.69 -0.48 8.00
CA VAL A 18 -8.74 0.54 8.11
C VAL A 18 -8.12 1.92 7.92
N VAL A 19 -8.72 2.72 7.05
CA VAL A 19 -8.27 4.06 6.72
C VAL A 19 -9.29 5.07 7.25
N LYS A 20 -8.80 6.08 7.96
CA LYS A 20 -9.65 7.15 8.51
C LYS A 20 -9.62 8.35 7.57
N GLY A 21 -10.72 8.58 6.86
CA GLY A 21 -10.84 9.73 5.94
C GLY A 21 -10.15 9.48 4.60
N ASN A 22 -9.59 10.54 4.00
CA ASN A 22 -8.79 10.45 2.79
C ASN A 22 -7.33 10.09 3.14
N ILE A 23 -6.65 9.42 2.21
CA ILE A 23 -5.22 9.11 2.29
C ILE A 23 -4.43 10.20 1.56
N ASP A 24 -3.42 10.74 2.22
CA ASP A 24 -2.35 11.50 1.57
C ASP A 24 -1.09 10.64 1.35
N SER A 25 0.03 11.27 0.96
CA SER A 25 1.27 10.53 0.67
C SER A 25 1.93 9.97 1.93
N ASP A 26 1.81 10.67 3.07
CA ASP A 26 2.39 10.23 4.35
C ASP A 26 1.62 9.03 4.88
N ASP A 27 0.29 9.09 4.87
CA ASP A 27 -0.57 7.96 5.23
C ASP A 27 -0.29 6.76 4.32
N TYR A 28 -0.15 7.00 3.02
CA TYR A 28 0.12 5.94 2.05
C TYR A 28 1.45 5.23 2.33
N ILE A 29 2.53 5.99 2.48
CA ILE A 29 3.86 5.46 2.81
C ILE A 29 3.84 4.71 4.14
N ASN A 30 3.17 5.25 5.15
CA ASN A 30 3.03 4.59 6.45
C ASN A 30 2.33 3.22 6.33
N ILE A 31 1.30 3.11 5.49
CA ILE A 31 0.64 1.84 5.22
C ILE A 31 1.61 0.86 4.54
N LEU A 32 2.37 1.33 3.54
CA LEU A 32 3.34 0.49 2.83
C LEU A 32 4.45 -0.02 3.76
N ALA A 33 5.08 0.89 4.50
CA ALA A 33 6.21 0.59 5.40
C ALA A 33 5.82 -0.39 6.51
N ASN A 34 4.66 -0.18 7.12
CA ASN A 34 4.26 -0.92 8.33
C ASN A 34 3.40 -2.16 8.05
N ASN A 35 2.90 -2.34 6.82
CA ASN A 35 2.01 -3.47 6.49
C ASN A 35 2.45 -4.18 5.21
N PHE A 36 2.49 -3.47 4.08
CA PHE A 36 2.74 -4.10 2.77
C PHE A 36 4.11 -4.74 2.67
N ILE A 37 5.17 -4.00 3.03
CA ILE A 37 6.56 -4.46 2.90
C ILE A 37 6.79 -5.71 3.76
N LEU A 38 6.30 -5.72 5.00
CA LEU A 38 6.40 -6.88 5.89
C LEU A 38 5.74 -8.12 5.29
N TRP A 39 4.63 -7.96 4.58
CA TRP A 39 3.94 -9.06 3.95
C TRP A 39 4.65 -9.52 2.66
N VAL A 40 4.96 -8.60 1.74
CA VAL A 40 5.53 -8.93 0.42
C VAL A 40 6.95 -9.47 0.52
N ASN A 41 7.71 -9.11 1.56
CA ASN A 41 9.07 -9.64 1.78
C ASN A 41 9.12 -11.15 2.00
N ASN A 42 7.99 -11.80 2.31
CA ASN A 42 7.90 -13.27 2.38
C ASN A 42 7.81 -13.93 1.00
N TYR A 43 7.63 -13.16 -0.07
CA TYR A 43 7.41 -13.65 -1.43
C TYR A 43 8.43 -13.03 -2.39
N SER A 44 9.39 -13.83 -2.84
CA SER A 44 10.39 -13.39 -3.81
C SER A 44 9.77 -13.13 -5.19
N ASN A 45 10.40 -12.24 -5.96
CA ASN A 45 9.99 -11.89 -7.33
C ASN A 45 8.57 -11.30 -7.45
N SER A 46 8.10 -10.63 -6.40
CA SER A 46 6.82 -9.92 -6.41
C SER A 46 6.95 -8.58 -7.14
N ILE A 47 5.96 -8.25 -7.97
CA ILE A 47 5.82 -6.92 -8.60
C ILE A 47 4.67 -6.19 -7.90
N PHE A 48 4.94 -4.96 -7.46
CA PHE A 48 3.90 -4.12 -6.86
C PHE A 48 3.09 -3.40 -7.95
N GLN A 49 1.76 -3.52 -7.89
CA GLN A 49 0.83 -2.87 -8.81
C GLN A 49 -0.14 -1.97 -8.04
N GLN A 50 -0.29 -0.73 -8.51
CA GLN A 50 -1.17 0.29 -7.93
C GLN A 50 -1.76 1.17 -9.05
N ASN A 51 -2.85 1.90 -8.77
CA ASN A 51 -3.39 2.90 -9.71
C ASN A 51 -2.63 4.25 -9.58
N GLY A 52 -2.85 5.16 -10.53
CA GLY A 52 -2.25 6.50 -10.56
C GLY A 52 -2.94 7.54 -9.66
N ALA A 53 -3.39 7.17 -8.47
CA ALA A 53 -3.93 8.13 -7.51
C ALA A 53 -2.85 9.16 -7.12
N SER A 54 -3.23 10.40 -6.81
CA SER A 54 -2.27 11.48 -6.54
C SER A 54 -1.33 11.17 -5.36
N CYS A 55 -1.81 10.47 -4.33
CA CYS A 55 -0.98 10.00 -3.22
C CYS A 55 0.00 8.89 -3.61
N HIS A 56 -0.27 8.12 -4.68
CA HIS A 56 0.64 7.06 -5.16
C HIS A 56 1.71 7.60 -6.11
N THR A 57 1.43 8.72 -6.79
CA THR A 57 2.32 9.33 -7.79
C THR A 57 2.90 10.66 -7.32
N SER A 58 2.79 11.00 -6.04
CA SER A 58 3.42 12.20 -5.49
C SER A 58 4.95 12.08 -5.55
N THR A 59 5.65 13.21 -5.61
CA THR A 59 7.13 13.21 -5.57
C THR A 59 7.65 12.46 -4.34
N TYR A 60 6.95 12.57 -3.21
CA TYR A 60 7.36 11.92 -1.98
C TYR A 60 7.16 10.39 -2.05
N SER A 61 6.01 9.92 -2.51
CA SER A 61 5.72 8.48 -2.62
C SER A 61 6.48 7.77 -3.72
N VAL A 62 6.96 8.50 -4.75
CA VAL A 62 7.85 7.94 -5.77
C VAL A 62 9.32 7.92 -5.29
N TRP A 63 9.71 8.87 -4.45
CA TRP A 63 11.06 8.95 -3.89
C TRP A 63 11.30 7.91 -2.78
N TRP A 64 10.29 7.69 -1.93
CA TRP A 64 10.32 6.71 -0.85
C TRP A 64 10.40 5.28 -1.40
#